data_AF-A0A2H9NWF2-F1
#
_entry.id   AF-A0A2H9NWF2-F1
#
_cell.length_a   1.000
_cell.length_b   1.000
_cell.length_c   1.000
_cell.angle_alpha   90.00
_cell.angle_beta   90.00
_cell.angle_gamma   90.00
#
_symmetry.space_group_name_H-M   'P 1'
#
loop_
_entity.id
_entity.type
_entity.pdbx_description
1 polymer ?
#
loop_
_entity_poly.entity_id
_entity_poly.type
_entity_poly.pdbx_seq_one_letter_code
_entity_poly.pdbx_strand_id
1 'polypeptide(L)'
;MGVLDSFQTEVREAFSRVKQDIEKTHDELSHLKEENALLKKEVSALRKQRQPALHDAQKSAPAKQAAEKQADVNLIEIKALVKEALSEVLQEKEYSPLKREIERKFTRNRKAIIHSKMRTLLALQNLSALDLKETVVDNLRYCSKASFYRYLGELKESGEVESVMVNGRETLVLVAKSAPKRTGGVGEDR
;
A
#
# COMPACT_ATOMS: atom_id res chain seq x y z
N MET A 1 49.30 15.25 -20.11
CA MET A 1 48.97 15.09 -18.68
C MET A 1 47.57 15.61 -18.30
N GLY A 2 46.86 16.43 -19.10
CA GLY A 2 45.65 17.13 -18.59
C GLY A 2 44.32 16.37 -18.47
N VAL A 3 44.07 15.29 -19.22
CA VAL A 3 42.71 14.69 -19.27
C VAL A 3 42.43 13.77 -18.07
N LEU A 4 43.44 13.02 -17.63
CA LEU A 4 43.29 12.08 -16.52
C LEU A 4 43.11 12.81 -15.18
N ASP A 5 43.84 13.93 -14.99
CA ASP A 5 43.74 14.76 -13.78
C ASP A 5 42.40 15.49 -13.69
N SER A 6 41.85 15.94 -14.82
CA SER A 6 40.51 16.54 -14.89
C SER A 6 39.43 15.55 -14.45
N PHE A 7 39.48 14.32 -14.98
CA PHE A 7 38.52 13.28 -14.62
C PHE A 7 38.60 12.90 -13.14
N GLN A 8 39.81 12.74 -12.58
CA GLN A 8 39.97 12.45 -11.16
C GLN A 8 39.42 13.58 -10.27
N THR A 9 39.54 14.83 -10.70
CA THR A 9 39.00 15.99 -9.98
C THR A 9 37.47 15.99 -9.98
N GLU A 10 36.84 15.76 -11.14
CA GLU A 10 35.37 15.66 -11.25
C GLU A 10 34.80 14.52 -10.40
N VAL A 11 35.44 13.35 -10.43
CA VAL A 11 35.03 12.20 -9.61
C VAL A 11 35.13 12.55 -8.13
N ARG A 12 36.22 13.18 -7.70
CA ARG A 12 36.42 13.60 -6.30
C ARG A 12 35.36 14.61 -5.86
N GLU A 13 35.02 15.58 -6.71
CA GLU A 13 33.94 16.53 -6.43
C GLU A 13 32.57 15.84 -6.31
N ALA A 14 32.26 14.92 -7.23
CA ALA A 14 31.01 14.16 -7.18
C ALA A 14 30.88 13.35 -5.87
N PHE A 15 31.96 12.67 -5.46
CA PHE A 15 31.99 11.97 -4.17
C PHE A 15 31.85 12.91 -2.97
N SER A 16 32.44 14.11 -3.04
CA SER A 16 32.31 15.12 -1.99
C SER A 16 30.85 15.59 -1.84
N ARG A 17 30.15 15.82 -2.95
CA ARG A 17 28.72 16.19 -2.95
C ARG A 17 27.85 15.06 -2.41
N VAL A 18 28.07 13.83 -2.87
CA VAL A 18 27.35 12.64 -2.36
C VAL A 18 27.55 12.47 -0.86
N LYS A 19 28.78 12.65 -0.36
CA LYS A 19 29.06 12.57 1.07
C LYS A 19 28.29 13.64 1.86
N GLN A 20 28.27 14.87 1.37
CA GLN A 20 27.54 15.96 2.00
C GLN A 20 26.02 15.71 2.02
N ASP A 21 25.47 15.14 0.95
CA ASP A 21 24.03 14.80 0.90
C ASP A 21 23.69 13.63 1.85
N ILE A 22 24.59 12.65 2.00
CA ILE A 22 24.44 11.58 2.99
C ILE A 22 24.44 12.14 4.42
N GLU A 23 25.31 13.09 4.73
CA GLU A 23 25.35 13.75 6.04
C GLU A 23 24.06 14.53 6.31
N LYS A 24 23.60 15.35 5.36
CA LYS A 24 22.33 16.10 5.49
C LYS A 24 21.13 15.18 5.70
N THR A 25 21.03 14.11 4.91
CA THR A 25 19.92 13.15 5.03
C THR A 25 19.98 12.39 6.36
N HIS A 26 21.18 12.13 6.90
CA HIS A 26 21.33 11.54 8.23
C HIS A 26 20.80 12.47 9.33
N ASP A 27 21.15 13.76 9.25
CA ASP A 27 20.71 14.77 10.21
C ASP A 27 19.18 14.96 10.19
N GLU A 28 18.58 15.06 8.98
CA GLU A 28 17.13 15.14 8.81
C GLU A 28 16.42 13.90 9.38
N LEU A 29 16.97 12.71 9.14
CA LEU A 29 16.41 11.46 9.65
C LEU A 29 16.51 11.38 11.18
N SER A 30 17.58 11.91 11.77
CA SER A 30 17.72 12.02 13.23
C SER A 30 16.65 12.95 13.81
N HIS A 31 16.48 14.13 13.24
CA HIS A 31 15.47 15.10 13.67
C HIS A 31 14.04 14.53 13.58
N LEU A 32 13.69 13.88 12.46
CA LEU A 32 12.36 13.26 12.28
C LEU A 32 12.09 12.11 13.26
N LYS A 33 13.13 11.38 13.70
CA LYS A 33 12.98 10.35 14.74
C LYS A 33 12.66 10.95 16.09
N GLU A 34 13.29 12.06 16.45
CA GLU A 34 13.04 12.79 17.69
C GLU A 34 11.62 13.37 17.72
N GLU A 35 11.20 14.02 16.63
CA GLU A 35 9.84 14.57 16.51
C GLU A 35 8.78 13.47 16.61
N ASN A 36 8.98 12.32 15.94
CA ASN A 36 8.08 11.18 16.07
C ASN A 36 8.02 10.62 17.50
N ALA A 37 9.13 10.64 18.24
CA ALA A 37 9.14 10.22 19.63
C ALA A 37 8.32 11.17 20.52
N LEU A 38 8.38 12.48 20.26
CA LEU A 38 7.57 13.48 20.95
C LEU A 38 6.07 13.35 20.63
N LEU A 39 5.72 13.23 19.34
CA LEU A 39 4.32 13.05 18.93
C LEU A 39 3.70 11.78 19.52
N LYS A 40 4.45 10.67 19.59
CA LYS A 40 3.98 9.44 20.26
C LYS A 40 3.69 9.66 21.74
N LYS A 41 4.53 10.43 22.44
CA LYS A 41 4.29 10.78 23.85
C LYS A 41 3.03 11.63 23.99
N GLU A 42 2.86 12.64 23.15
CA GLU A 42 1.67 13.52 23.16
C GLU A 42 0.38 12.74 22.89
N VAL A 43 0.36 11.88 21.86
CA VAL A 43 -0.79 11.01 21.55
C VAL A 43 -1.12 10.10 22.73
N SER A 44 -0.12 9.56 23.42
CA SER A 44 -0.34 8.72 24.60
C SER A 44 -0.94 9.51 25.78
N ALA A 45 -0.55 10.76 25.96
CA ALA A 45 -1.08 11.65 27.00
C ALA A 45 -2.54 12.04 26.70
N LEU A 46 -2.84 12.44 25.46
CA LEU A 46 -4.20 12.78 25.02
C LEU A 46 -5.16 11.59 25.15
N ARG A 47 -4.70 10.38 24.86
CA ARG A 47 -5.51 9.15 25.06
C ARG A 47 -5.84 8.91 26.53
N LYS A 48 -4.86 9.10 27.43
CA LYS A 48 -5.08 8.99 28.89
C LYS A 48 -6.06 10.05 29.40
N GLN A 49 -6.03 11.26 28.84
CA GLN A 49 -6.97 12.33 29.20
C GLN A 49 -8.41 12.05 28.75
N ARG A 50 -8.62 11.35 27.61
CA ARG A 50 -9.96 11.02 27.10
C ARG A 50 -10.60 9.78 27.71
N GLN A 51 -9.82 8.80 28.20
CA GLN A 51 -10.38 7.57 28.78
C GLN A 51 -11.24 7.73 30.05
N PRO A 52 -10.95 8.63 31.03
CA PRO A 52 -11.80 8.75 32.21
C PRO A 52 -13.20 9.31 31.91
N ALA A 53 -13.35 10.15 30.87
CA ALA A 53 -14.65 10.75 30.51
C ALA A 53 -15.67 9.76 29.91
N LEU A 54 -15.24 8.56 29.50
CA LEU A 54 -16.13 7.52 28.95
C LEU A 54 -16.59 6.50 30.01
N HIS A 55 -15.91 6.41 31.16
CA HIS A 55 -16.23 5.40 32.18
C HIS A 55 -17.31 5.86 33.19
N ASP A 56 -17.57 7.16 33.31
CA ASP A 56 -18.62 7.71 34.19
C ASP A 56 -20.01 7.76 33.55
N ALA A 57 -20.11 7.63 32.21
CA ALA A 57 -21.39 7.66 31.50
C ALA A 57 -22.16 6.33 31.49
N GLN A 58 -21.60 5.23 32.03
CA GLN A 58 -22.22 3.89 32.02
C GLN A 58 -22.75 3.41 33.39
N LYS A 59 -22.79 4.26 34.42
CA LYS A 59 -23.17 3.82 35.79
C LYS A 59 -24.37 4.50 36.45
N SER A 60 -25.23 5.19 35.71
CA SER A 60 -26.52 5.63 36.29
C SER A 60 -27.73 5.38 35.37
N ALA A 61 -28.38 4.24 35.62
CA ALA A 61 -29.82 4.10 35.50
C ALA A 61 -30.31 3.56 36.86
N PRO A 62 -31.43 4.06 37.41
CA PRO A 62 -32.71 3.60 36.88
C PRO A 62 -33.82 4.68 36.81
N ALA A 63 -34.87 4.31 36.08
CA ALA A 63 -36.22 4.89 36.05
C ALA A 63 -36.43 6.16 35.20
N LYS A 64 -36.89 5.95 33.95
CA LYS A 64 -38.02 6.68 33.32
C LYS A 64 -38.32 6.11 31.92
N GLN A 65 -38.91 4.92 31.91
CA GLN A 65 -39.61 4.37 30.75
C GLN A 65 -40.86 5.22 30.48
N ALA A 66 -40.73 6.24 29.61
CA ALA A 66 -41.83 6.90 28.91
C ALA A 66 -41.33 7.96 27.89
N ALA A 67 -40.11 8.48 28.03
CA ALA A 67 -39.56 9.55 27.17
C ALA A 67 -38.65 9.03 26.01
N GLU A 68 -38.40 7.73 25.95
CA GLU A 68 -37.33 7.13 25.14
C GLU A 68 -37.65 7.05 23.63
N LYS A 69 -38.92 7.15 23.22
CA LYS A 69 -39.28 7.08 21.79
C LYS A 69 -39.11 8.39 21.02
N GLN A 70 -38.88 9.51 21.69
CA GLN A 70 -38.74 10.83 21.03
C GLN A 70 -37.29 11.32 20.96
N ALA A 71 -36.39 10.79 21.81
CA ALA A 71 -34.96 11.06 21.77
C ALA A 71 -34.24 10.30 20.64
N ASP A 72 -34.70 9.10 20.29
CA ASP A 72 -34.10 8.31 19.20
C ASP A 72 -34.31 8.94 17.81
N VAL A 73 -35.44 9.62 17.58
CA VAL A 73 -35.71 10.31 16.30
C VAL A 73 -34.76 11.50 16.12
N ASN A 74 -34.57 12.31 17.17
CA ASN A 74 -33.65 13.45 17.13
C ASN A 74 -32.18 13.01 17.02
N LEU A 75 -31.79 11.89 17.62
CA LEU A 75 -30.42 11.39 17.52
C LEU A 75 -30.09 10.87 16.11
N ILE A 76 -31.08 10.31 15.40
CA ILE A 76 -30.92 9.86 14.00
C ILE A 76 -30.78 11.07 13.07
N GLU A 77 -31.60 12.11 13.23
CA GLU A 77 -31.52 13.33 12.42
C GLU A 77 -30.22 14.10 12.66
N ILE A 78 -29.77 14.21 13.92
CA ILE A 78 -28.49 14.85 14.25
C ILE A 78 -27.32 14.05 13.68
N LYS A 79 -27.35 12.71 13.71
CA LYS A 79 -26.31 11.87 13.09
C LYS A 79 -26.29 12.02 11.57
N ALA A 80 -27.44 12.18 10.93
CA ALA A 80 -27.53 12.41 9.49
C ALA A 80 -26.93 13.77 9.10
N LEU A 81 -27.32 14.84 9.80
CA LEU A 81 -26.80 16.20 9.61
C LEU A 81 -25.29 16.29 9.88
N VAL A 82 -24.81 15.67 10.95
CA VAL A 82 -23.38 15.64 11.28
C VAL A 82 -22.59 14.87 10.22
N LYS A 83 -23.14 13.75 9.70
CA LYS A 83 -22.51 12.97 8.63
C LYS A 83 -22.47 13.76 7.32
N GLU A 84 -23.51 14.51 7.00
CA GLU A 84 -23.59 15.36 5.82
C GLU A 84 -22.60 16.54 5.90
N ALA A 85 -22.61 17.28 7.01
CA ALA A 85 -21.66 18.37 7.25
C ALA A 85 -20.19 17.88 7.27
N LEU A 86 -19.90 16.71 7.85
CA LEU A 86 -18.58 16.09 7.78
C LEU A 86 -18.21 15.68 6.36
N SER A 87 -19.17 15.22 5.56
CA SER A 87 -18.93 14.83 4.16
C SER A 87 -18.59 16.06 3.30
N GLU A 88 -19.25 17.19 3.52
CA GLU A 88 -18.95 18.45 2.83
C GLU A 88 -17.59 19.02 3.22
N VAL A 89 -17.27 19.05 4.52
CA VAL A 89 -15.97 19.54 5.02
C VAL A 89 -14.80 18.64 4.59
N LEU A 90 -15.04 17.34 4.41
CA LEU A 90 -14.04 16.40 3.90
C LEU A 90 -13.90 16.45 2.37
N GLN A 91 -14.97 16.77 1.64
CA GLN A 91 -14.90 16.92 0.17
C GLN A 91 -14.12 18.17 -0.25
N GLU A 92 -14.12 19.24 0.55
CA GLU A 92 -13.34 20.45 0.24
C GLU A 92 -11.82 20.32 0.50
N LYS A 93 -11.36 19.30 1.23
CA LYS A 93 -9.93 19.13 1.59
C LYS A 93 -9.15 18.06 0.82
N GLU A 94 -9.79 17.34 -0.11
CA GLU A 94 -9.23 16.08 -0.64
C GLU A 94 -8.79 16.10 -2.12
N TYR A 95 -8.59 17.27 -2.75
CA TYR A 95 -8.09 17.34 -4.14
C TYR A 95 -7.00 18.39 -4.35
N SER A 96 -5.79 18.12 -3.82
CA SER A 96 -4.62 18.81 -4.34
C SER A 96 -4.39 18.40 -5.81
N PRO A 97 -4.00 19.31 -6.70
CA PRO A 97 -3.65 18.97 -8.09
C PRO A 97 -2.55 17.90 -8.16
N LEU A 98 -1.67 17.87 -7.15
CA LEU A 98 -0.65 16.84 -6.98
C LEU A 98 -1.25 15.45 -6.71
N LYS A 99 -2.27 15.33 -5.85
CA LYS A 99 -2.96 14.06 -5.58
C LYS A 99 -3.64 13.52 -6.85
N ARG A 100 -4.30 14.39 -7.63
CA ARG A 100 -4.88 14.01 -8.94
C ARG A 100 -3.82 13.54 -9.92
N GLU A 101 -2.66 14.19 -9.97
CA GLU A 101 -1.58 13.80 -10.87
C GLU A 101 -0.96 12.45 -10.46
N ILE A 102 -0.77 12.23 -9.16
CA ILE A 102 -0.31 10.96 -8.58
C ILE A 102 -1.31 9.84 -8.89
N GLU A 103 -2.61 10.07 -8.68
CA GLU A 103 -3.67 9.10 -8.99
C GLU A 103 -3.72 8.78 -10.49
N ARG A 104 -3.52 9.77 -11.37
CA ARG A 104 -3.43 9.56 -12.83
C ARG A 104 -2.20 8.75 -13.23
N LYS A 105 -1.03 8.99 -12.62
CA LYS A 105 0.18 8.20 -12.86
C LYS A 105 0.03 6.77 -12.33
N PHE A 106 -0.60 6.62 -11.17
CA PHE A 106 -0.88 5.32 -10.57
C PHE A 106 -1.86 4.50 -11.41
N THR A 107 -2.92 5.12 -11.93
CA THR A 107 -3.89 4.43 -12.80
C THR A 107 -3.28 4.00 -14.13
N ARG A 108 -2.42 4.83 -14.74
CA ARG A 108 -1.68 4.46 -15.98
C ARG A 108 -0.74 3.27 -15.78
N ASN A 109 -0.07 3.18 -14.63
CA ASN A 109 0.90 2.12 -14.33
C ASN A 109 0.35 1.01 -13.44
N ARG A 110 -0.96 1.00 -13.16
CA ARG A 110 -1.56 0.11 -12.15
C ARG A 110 -1.26 -1.36 -12.42
N LYS A 111 -1.38 -1.79 -13.68
CA LYS A 111 -1.06 -3.16 -14.11
C LYS A 111 0.39 -3.54 -13.78
N ALA A 112 1.35 -2.68 -14.17
CA ALA A 112 2.77 -2.93 -13.93
C ALA A 112 3.11 -3.01 -12.43
N ILE A 113 2.50 -2.14 -11.61
CA ILE A 113 2.67 -2.15 -10.16
C ILE A 113 2.12 -3.45 -9.56
N ILE A 114 0.95 -3.90 -10.01
CA ILE A 114 0.35 -5.15 -9.53
C ILE A 114 1.19 -6.35 -9.94
N HIS A 115 1.63 -6.43 -11.20
CA HIS A 115 2.52 -7.50 -11.67
C HIS A 115 3.81 -7.54 -10.85
N SER A 116 4.44 -6.38 -10.66
CA SER A 116 5.66 -6.27 -9.84
C SER A 116 5.43 -6.79 -8.43
N LYS A 117 4.33 -6.39 -7.79
CA LYS A 117 4.00 -6.88 -6.44
C LYS A 117 3.77 -8.38 -6.39
N MET A 118 3.02 -8.94 -7.36
CA MET A 118 2.78 -10.37 -7.45
C MET A 118 4.11 -11.14 -7.55
N ARG A 119 5.03 -10.70 -8.42
CA ARG A 119 6.38 -11.28 -8.51
C ARG A 119 7.13 -11.18 -7.19
N THR A 120 7.13 -10.02 -6.54
CA THR A 120 7.82 -9.86 -5.24
C THR A 120 7.27 -10.83 -4.20
N LEU A 121 5.95 -11.00 -4.12
CA LEU A 121 5.34 -11.94 -3.17
C LEU A 121 5.72 -13.38 -3.48
N LEU A 122 5.69 -13.78 -4.76
CA LEU A 122 6.07 -15.13 -5.21
C LEU A 122 7.59 -15.39 -5.07
N ALA A 123 8.42 -14.36 -5.15
CA ALA A 123 9.87 -14.48 -4.92
C ALA A 123 10.20 -14.72 -3.45
N LEU A 124 9.41 -14.14 -2.54
CA LEU A 124 9.62 -14.25 -1.10
C LEU A 124 9.00 -15.51 -0.52
N GLN A 125 7.89 -15.97 -1.07
CA GLN A 125 7.07 -17.04 -0.52
C GLN A 125 6.46 -17.91 -1.63
N ASN A 126 6.48 -19.22 -1.42
CA ASN A 126 5.76 -20.18 -2.25
C ASN A 126 4.26 -20.13 -1.90
N LEU A 127 3.49 -19.29 -2.60
CA LEU A 127 2.08 -19.06 -2.31
C LEU A 127 1.18 -19.83 -3.28
N SER A 128 0.05 -20.33 -2.77
CA SER A 128 -1.02 -20.80 -3.64
C SER A 128 -1.69 -19.61 -4.35
N ALA A 129 -2.39 -19.88 -5.45
CA ALA A 129 -3.17 -18.84 -6.12
C ALA A 129 -4.24 -18.22 -5.19
N LEU A 130 -4.75 -18.98 -4.23
CA LEU A 130 -5.72 -18.51 -3.25
C LEU A 130 -5.10 -17.54 -2.25
N ASP A 131 -3.94 -17.88 -1.68
CA ASP A 131 -3.24 -17.04 -0.69
C ASP A 131 -2.72 -15.75 -1.32
N LEU A 132 -2.24 -15.85 -2.57
CA LEU A 132 -1.83 -14.69 -3.35
C LEU A 132 -3.03 -13.77 -3.63
N LYS A 133 -4.20 -14.34 -3.95
CA LYS A 133 -5.45 -13.58 -4.13
C LYS A 133 -5.82 -12.86 -2.83
N GLU A 134 -5.85 -13.57 -1.72
CA GLU A 134 -6.20 -12.99 -0.40
C GLU A 134 -5.27 -11.82 -0.05
N THR A 135 -3.97 -11.99 -0.29
CA THR A 135 -3.01 -10.92 -0.03
C THR A 135 -3.20 -9.71 -0.96
N VAL A 136 -3.29 -9.91 -2.27
CA VAL A 136 -3.31 -8.82 -3.25
C VAL A 136 -4.68 -8.12 -3.35
N VAL A 137 -5.75 -8.90 -3.26
CA VAL A 137 -7.14 -8.42 -3.44
C VAL A 137 -7.77 -8.04 -2.12
N ASP A 138 -7.76 -8.95 -1.14
CA ASP A 138 -8.56 -8.78 0.07
C ASP A 138 -7.83 -7.89 1.10
N ASN A 139 -6.53 -8.16 1.32
CA ASN A 139 -5.72 -7.43 2.31
C ASN A 139 -5.18 -6.11 1.74
N LEU A 140 -4.50 -6.13 0.60
CA LEU A 140 -3.86 -4.94 0.01
C LEU A 140 -4.79 -4.11 -0.88
N ARG A 141 -5.92 -4.67 -1.33
CA ARG A 141 -6.90 -4.00 -2.20
C ARG A 141 -6.29 -3.37 -3.46
N TYR A 142 -5.25 -3.99 -4.01
CA TYR A 142 -4.54 -3.46 -5.18
C TYR A 142 -5.39 -3.54 -6.45
N CYS A 143 -6.24 -4.55 -6.58
CA CYS A 143 -7.15 -4.72 -7.71
C CYS A 143 -8.41 -5.51 -7.33
N SER A 144 -9.40 -5.51 -8.22
CA SER A 144 -10.57 -6.38 -8.09
C SER A 144 -10.22 -7.84 -8.36
N LYS A 145 -11.03 -8.77 -7.85
CA LYS A 145 -10.89 -10.21 -8.09
C LYS A 145 -10.79 -10.56 -9.59
N ALA A 146 -11.61 -9.94 -10.44
CA ALA A 146 -11.55 -10.16 -11.89
C ALA A 146 -10.23 -9.69 -12.49
N SER A 147 -9.75 -8.50 -12.09
CA SER A 147 -8.46 -7.97 -12.56
C SER A 147 -7.30 -8.86 -12.10
N PHE A 148 -7.37 -9.37 -10.87
CA PHE A 148 -6.37 -10.29 -10.32
C PHE A 148 -6.19 -11.53 -11.20
N TYR A 149 -7.26 -12.25 -11.52
CA TYR A 149 -7.15 -13.47 -12.34
C TYR A 149 -6.68 -13.17 -13.77
N ARG A 150 -7.09 -12.03 -14.33
CA ARG A 150 -6.58 -11.59 -15.63
C ARG A 150 -5.07 -11.35 -15.59
N TYR A 151 -4.57 -10.61 -14.60
CA TYR A 151 -3.14 -10.32 -14.46
C TYR A 151 -2.32 -11.56 -14.13
N LEU A 152 -2.86 -12.47 -13.31
CA LEU A 152 -2.22 -13.75 -13.05
C LEU A 152 -2.16 -14.61 -14.31
N GLY A 153 -3.23 -14.63 -15.12
CA GLY A 153 -3.25 -15.30 -16.42
C GLY A 153 -2.18 -14.77 -17.36
N GLU A 154 -2.07 -13.44 -17.48
CA GLU A 154 -1.03 -12.80 -18.30
C GLU A 154 0.40 -13.17 -17.84
N LEU A 155 0.65 -13.30 -16.53
CA LEU A 155 1.94 -13.74 -15.99
C LEU A 155 2.23 -15.22 -16.27
N LYS A 156 1.18 -16.07 -16.33
CA LYS A 156 1.31 -17.47 -16.73
C LYS A 156 1.58 -17.59 -18.24
N GLU A 157 0.84 -16.83 -19.05
CA GLU A 157 1.00 -16.77 -20.50
C GLU A 157 2.37 -16.24 -20.92
N SER A 158 2.93 -15.27 -20.17
CA SER A 158 4.28 -14.76 -20.42
C SER A 158 5.39 -15.72 -19.96
N GLY A 159 5.03 -16.84 -19.32
CA GLY A 159 5.98 -17.81 -18.75
C GLY A 159 6.78 -17.26 -17.57
N GLU A 160 6.33 -16.17 -16.93
CA GLU A 160 6.95 -15.62 -15.72
C GLU A 160 6.57 -16.43 -14.47
N VAL A 161 5.37 -17.01 -14.47
CA VAL A 161 4.81 -17.77 -13.34
C VAL A 161 4.31 -19.11 -13.84
N GLU A 162 4.67 -20.19 -13.15
CA GLU A 162 4.17 -21.54 -13.41
C GLU A 162 3.48 -22.11 -12.17
N SER A 163 2.53 -23.02 -12.38
CA SER A 163 1.81 -23.71 -11.31
C SER A 163 2.40 -25.09 -11.14
N VAL A 164 2.95 -25.37 -9.96
CA VAL A 164 3.64 -26.62 -9.64
C VAL A 164 2.98 -27.26 -8.43
N MET A 165 2.85 -28.58 -8.45
CA MET A 165 2.33 -29.34 -7.32
C MET A 165 3.42 -29.52 -6.26
N VAL A 166 3.23 -28.90 -5.10
CA VAL A 166 4.12 -29.05 -3.93
C VAL A 166 3.29 -29.61 -2.79
N ASN A 167 3.67 -30.77 -2.28
CA ASN A 167 2.96 -31.45 -1.18
C ASN A 167 1.45 -31.65 -1.42
N GLY A 168 1.06 -31.96 -2.67
CA GLY A 168 -0.34 -32.17 -3.04
C GLY A 168 -1.17 -30.88 -3.16
N ARG A 169 -0.54 -29.69 -3.10
CA ARG A 169 -1.19 -28.40 -3.32
C ARG A 169 -0.59 -27.67 -4.53
N GLU A 170 -1.46 -27.05 -5.32
CA GLU A 170 -1.05 -26.19 -6.43
C GLU A 170 -0.43 -24.90 -5.88
N THR A 171 0.85 -24.70 -6.17
CA THR A 171 1.64 -23.56 -5.71
C THR A 171 2.19 -22.81 -6.91
N LEU A 172 2.19 -21.48 -6.84
CA LEU A 172 2.75 -20.63 -7.89
C LEU A 172 4.24 -20.41 -7.64
N VAL A 173 5.06 -20.62 -8.66
CA VAL A 173 6.51 -20.41 -8.61
C VAL A 173 6.94 -19.50 -9.75
N LEU A 174 7.98 -18.68 -9.51
CA LEU A 174 8.59 -17.87 -10.55
C LEU A 174 9.51 -18.73 -11.41
N VAL A 175 9.32 -18.68 -12.72
CA VAL A 175 10.22 -19.34 -13.67
C VAL A 175 11.32 -18.35 -14.00
N ALA A 176 12.56 -18.68 -13.63
CA ALA A 176 13.71 -17.92 -14.12
C ALA A 176 13.66 -17.96 -15.65
N LYS A 177 13.68 -16.80 -16.32
CA LYS A 177 13.67 -16.67 -17.78
C LYS A 177 14.80 -17.50 -18.39
N SER A 178 14.55 -18.78 -18.64
CA SER A 178 15.37 -19.57 -19.55
C SER A 178 15.05 -19.08 -20.95
N ALA A 179 16.07 -18.84 -21.76
CA ALA A 179 15.96 -18.37 -23.12
C ALA A 179 14.80 -19.07 -23.88
N PRO A 180 14.08 -18.35 -24.76
CA PRO A 180 12.91 -18.89 -25.43
C PRO A 180 13.27 -20.23 -26.09
N LYS A 181 12.64 -21.31 -25.61
CA LYS A 181 12.67 -22.61 -26.31
C LYS A 181 12.06 -22.34 -27.68
N ARG A 182 12.91 -22.27 -28.71
CA ARG A 182 12.49 -22.24 -30.10
C ARG A 182 11.57 -23.45 -30.28
N THR A 183 10.27 -23.22 -30.34
CA THR A 183 9.32 -24.21 -30.80
C THR A 183 9.68 -24.48 -32.25
N GLY A 184 10.47 -25.54 -32.46
CA GLY A 184 10.74 -26.07 -33.77
C GLY A 184 9.40 -26.42 -34.39
N GLY A 185 9.01 -25.66 -35.42
CA GLY A 185 7.89 -26.02 -36.26
C GLY A 185 8.18 -27.38 -36.86
N VAL A 186 7.43 -28.39 -36.44
CA VAL A 186 7.28 -29.61 -37.20
C VAL A 186 6.34 -29.24 -38.34
N GLY A 187 6.93 -28.96 -39.50
CA GLY A 187 6.19 -28.93 -40.75
C GLY A 187 5.64 -30.33 -40.98
N GLU A 188 4.32 -30.45 -40.90
CA GLU A 188 3.59 -31.63 -41.28
C GLU A 188 3.15 -31.42 -42.74
N ASP A 189 4.08 -31.70 -43.66
CA ASP A 189 3.75 -31.97 -45.06
C ASP A 189 3.30 -33.43 -45.17
N ARG A 190 2.02 -33.66 -45.47
CA ARG A 190 1.51 -34.80 -46.24
C ARG A 190 0.07 -34.62 -46.64
#